data_AF-A0A285PG36-F1
#
_entry.id   AF-A0A285PG36-F1
#
_cell.length_a   1.000
_cell.length_b   1.000
_cell.length_c   1.000
_cell.angle_alpha   90.00
_cell.angle_beta   90.00
_cell.angle_gamma   90.00
#
_symmetry.space_group_name_H-M   'P 1'
#
loop_
_entity.id
_entity.type
_entity.pdbx_description
1 polymer ?
#
loop_
_entity_poly.entity_id
_entity_poly.type
_entity_poly.pdbx_seq_one_letter_code
_entity_poly.pdbx_strand_id
1 'polypeptide(L)'
;MSLHRASGIFFLIFAAAMYWVVIPAQTHVVYPDGSIPPAVLPTFYSLLIGAFASIVALQSDGETDFDMVQMAKVAAFFLLTTAGVWSMKRLGFEYVAPVMAGLLLRVVGERRPPWIILGAFVSPLLIWAFFEIALGRLLP
;
A
#
# COMPACT_ATOMS: atom_id res chain seq x y z
N MET A 1 -17.09 22.45 -4.91
CA MET A 1 -16.80 21.18 -4.20
C MET A 1 -15.37 21.28 -3.72
N SER A 2 -15.13 21.34 -2.40
CA SER A 2 -13.76 21.45 -1.88
C SER A 2 -12.92 20.22 -2.23
N LEU A 3 -11.60 20.41 -2.21
CA LEU A 3 -10.62 19.34 -2.41
C LEU A 3 -10.76 18.23 -1.37
N HIS A 4 -11.12 18.57 -0.13
CA HIS A 4 -11.42 17.59 0.91
C HIS A 4 -12.62 16.71 0.56
N ARG A 5 -13.72 17.31 0.12
CA ARG A 5 -14.90 16.53 -0.27
C ARG A 5 -14.64 15.68 -1.51
N ALA A 6 -13.87 16.19 -2.47
CA ALA A 6 -13.45 15.43 -3.65
C ALA A 6 -12.58 14.22 -3.30
N SER A 7 -11.58 14.39 -2.42
CA SER A 7 -10.75 13.28 -1.97
C SER A 7 -11.53 12.26 -1.13
N GLY A 8 -12.44 12.72 -0.26
CA GLY A 8 -13.36 11.85 0.48
C GLY A 8 -14.24 11.00 -0.44
N ILE A 9 -14.88 11.61 -1.44
CA ILE A 9 -15.70 10.87 -2.42
C ILE A 9 -14.85 9.89 -3.22
N PHE A 10 -13.65 10.30 -3.66
CA PHE A 10 -12.72 9.41 -4.36
C PHE A 10 -12.37 8.17 -3.51
N PHE A 11 -11.97 8.35 -2.25
CA PHE A 11 -11.60 7.23 -1.39
C PHE A 11 -12.80 6.35 -1.00
N LEU A 12 -14.00 6.92 -0.97
CA LEU A 12 -15.23 6.16 -0.76
C LEU A 12 -15.53 5.24 -1.95
N ILE A 13 -15.42 5.76 -3.18
CA ILE A 13 -15.54 4.97 -4.42
C ILE A 13 -14.44 3.92 -4.48
N PHE A 14 -13.20 4.27 -4.12
CA PHE A 14 -12.07 3.35 -4.07
C PHE A 14 -12.31 2.22 -3.07
N ALA A 15 -12.78 2.52 -1.85
CA ALA A 15 -13.10 1.53 -0.83
C ALA A 15 -14.20 0.57 -1.29
N ALA A 16 -15.26 1.10 -1.91
CA ALA A 16 -16.34 0.31 -2.51
C ALA A 16 -15.82 -0.62 -3.61
N ALA A 17 -14.99 -0.11 -4.52
CA ALA A 17 -14.37 -0.92 -5.58
C ALA A 17 -13.45 -2.01 -5.00
N MET A 18 -12.66 -1.68 -3.97
CA MET A 18 -11.83 -2.66 -3.29
C MET A 18 -12.67 -3.77 -2.66
N TYR A 19 -13.74 -3.42 -1.94
CA TYR A 19 -14.60 -4.36 -1.23
C TYR A 19 -15.38 -5.29 -2.17
N TRP A 20 -16.00 -4.75 -3.23
CA TRP A 20 -16.88 -5.54 -4.11
C TRP A 20 -16.18 -6.16 -5.32
N VAL A 21 -15.08 -5.58 -5.79
CA VAL A 21 -14.44 -6.01 -7.04
C VAL A 21 -13.07 -6.63 -6.80
N VAL A 22 -12.16 -5.87 -6.17
CA VAL A 22 -10.74 -6.28 -6.12
C VAL A 22 -10.52 -7.41 -5.12
N ILE A 23 -10.99 -7.28 -3.88
CA ILE A 23 -10.73 -8.27 -2.83
C ILE A 23 -11.34 -9.63 -3.20
N PRO A 24 -12.62 -9.72 -3.62
CA PRO A 24 -13.21 -11.01 -4.01
C PRO A 24 -12.51 -11.65 -5.22
N ALA A 25 -11.98 -10.85 -6.14
CA ALA A 25 -11.26 -11.35 -7.31
C ALA A 25 -9.83 -11.86 -6.99
N GLN A 26 -9.24 -11.42 -5.87
CA GLN A 26 -7.84 -11.69 -5.53
C GLN A 26 -7.67 -12.59 -4.29
N THR A 27 -8.76 -12.96 -3.60
CA THR A 27 -8.69 -13.75 -2.37
C THR A 27 -9.58 -14.99 -2.43
N HIS A 28 -9.09 -16.09 -1.86
CA HIS A 28 -9.88 -17.30 -1.67
C HIS A 28 -10.70 -17.23 -0.37
N VAL A 29 -11.89 -17.82 -0.40
CA VAL A 29 -12.92 -17.62 0.63
C VAL A 29 -12.55 -18.31 1.96
N VAL A 30 -11.84 -19.44 1.94
CA VAL A 30 -11.47 -20.20 3.16
C VAL A 30 -10.19 -21.01 2.91
N TYR A 31 -9.24 -21.00 3.86
CA TYR A 31 -8.17 -22.00 3.88
C TYR A 31 -8.64 -23.26 4.63
N PRO A 32 -8.34 -24.48 4.12
CA PRO A 32 -8.76 -25.74 4.78
C PRO A 32 -8.15 -25.98 6.16
N ASP A 33 -7.10 -25.24 6.53
CA ASP A 33 -6.25 -25.46 7.69
C ASP A 33 -6.69 -24.66 8.95
N GLY A 34 -7.83 -23.96 8.89
CA GLY A 34 -8.32 -23.14 10.00
C GLY A 34 -7.58 -21.79 10.17
N SER A 35 -6.73 -21.42 9.21
CA SER A 35 -6.08 -20.10 9.18
C SER A 35 -7.09 -18.98 8.98
N ILE A 36 -6.74 -17.77 9.44
CA ILE A 36 -7.48 -16.54 9.10
C ILE A 36 -7.52 -16.40 7.57
N PRO A 37 -8.71 -16.27 6.96
CA PRO A 37 -8.82 -16.12 5.51
C PRO A 37 -8.04 -14.89 5.01
N PRO A 38 -7.42 -14.97 3.83
CA PRO A 38 -6.58 -13.89 3.31
C PRO A 38 -7.39 -12.62 3.01
N ALA A 39 -8.73 -12.75 2.89
CA ALA A 39 -9.65 -11.65 2.68
C ALA A 39 -9.88 -10.77 3.93
N VAL A 40 -9.64 -11.28 5.15
CA VAL A 40 -10.04 -10.58 6.39
C VAL A 40 -9.37 -9.22 6.52
N LEU A 41 -8.03 -9.17 6.42
CA LEU A 41 -7.30 -7.91 6.57
C LEU A 41 -7.62 -6.90 5.45
N PRO A 42 -7.56 -7.25 4.15
CA PRO A 42 -7.96 -6.34 3.07
C PRO A 42 -9.39 -5.81 3.24
N THR A 43 -10.33 -6.67 3.63
CA THR A 43 -11.73 -6.29 3.84
C THR A 43 -11.83 -5.27 4.96
N PHE A 44 -11.20 -5.54 6.11
CA PHE A 44 -11.16 -4.61 7.24
C PHE A 44 -10.58 -3.25 6.86
N TYR A 45 -9.45 -3.21 6.15
CA TYR A 45 -8.84 -1.95 5.72
C TYR A 45 -9.72 -1.20 4.72
N SER A 46 -10.37 -1.89 3.78
CA SER A 46 -11.29 -1.26 2.82
C SER A 46 -12.47 -0.59 3.53
N LEU A 47 -13.06 -1.25 4.55
CA LEU A 47 -14.14 -0.69 5.34
C LEU A 47 -13.68 0.52 6.16
N LEU A 48 -12.49 0.45 6.75
CA LEU A 48 -11.92 1.55 7.52
C LEU A 48 -11.64 2.78 6.63
N ILE A 49 -11.07 2.56 5.44
CA ILE A 49 -10.90 3.62 4.43
C ILE A 49 -12.26 4.22 4.06
N GLY A 50 -13.26 3.39 3.78
CA GLY A 50 -14.61 3.86 3.43
C GLY A 50 -15.27 4.67 4.55
N ALA A 51 -15.11 4.26 5.81
CA ALA A 51 -15.64 4.97 6.96
C ALA A 51 -15.01 6.37 7.12
N PHE A 52 -13.67 6.47 7.11
CA PHE A 52 -12.99 7.76 7.20
C PHE A 52 -13.23 8.63 5.96
N ALA A 53 -13.28 8.03 4.77
CA ALA A 53 -13.60 8.74 3.54
C ALA A 53 -15.02 9.33 3.57
N SER A 54 -15.98 8.62 4.16
CA SER A 54 -17.35 9.13 4.37
C SER A 54 -17.34 10.36 5.27
N ILE A 55 -16.59 10.32 6.38
CA ILE A 55 -16.44 11.47 7.30
C ILE A 55 -15.85 12.66 6.55
N VAL A 56 -14.78 12.45 5.78
CA VAL A 56 -14.12 13.51 5.00
C VAL A 56 -15.03 14.07 3.88
N ALA A 57 -15.82 13.22 3.22
CA ALA A 57 -16.75 13.65 2.17
C ALA A 57 -17.90 14.54 2.71
N LEU A 58 -18.25 14.36 3.99
CA LEU A 58 -19.30 15.10 4.69
C LEU A 58 -18.79 16.38 5.39
N GLN A 59 -17.47 16.56 5.53
CA GLN A 59 -16.92 17.78 6.11
C GLN A 59 -17.25 19.01 5.25
N SER A 60 -17.58 20.12 5.92
CA SER A 60 -17.80 21.41 5.28
C SER A 60 -16.50 22.02 4.78
N ASP A 61 -16.59 22.75 3.67
CA ASP A 61 -15.45 23.33 2.97
C ASP A 61 -14.61 24.24 3.90
N GLY A 62 -13.36 23.85 4.16
CA GLY A 62 -12.32 24.72 4.70
C GLY A 62 -11.44 25.25 3.58
N GLU A 63 -10.72 26.35 3.82
CA GLU A 63 -9.68 26.81 2.89
C GLU A 63 -8.59 25.73 2.80
N THR A 64 -8.46 25.11 1.63
CA THR A 64 -7.41 24.14 1.36
C THR A 64 -6.40 24.79 0.41
N ASP A 65 -5.19 25.03 0.90
CA ASP A 65 -4.09 25.41 0.04
C ASP A 65 -3.62 24.19 -0.74
N PHE A 66 -3.42 24.36 -2.04
CA PHE A 66 -3.02 23.28 -2.94
C PHE A 66 -1.52 23.37 -3.20
N ASP A 67 -0.74 22.54 -2.51
CA ASP A 67 0.68 22.42 -2.74
C ASP A 67 0.98 21.44 -3.88
N MET A 68 1.33 21.99 -5.05
CA MET A 68 1.73 21.23 -6.23
C MET A 68 2.95 20.34 -5.99
N VAL A 69 3.90 20.78 -5.15
CA VAL A 69 5.10 20.01 -4.80
C VAL A 69 4.71 18.81 -3.95
N GLN A 70 3.80 18.99 -3.00
CA GLN A 70 3.29 17.89 -2.19
C GLN A 70 2.49 16.90 -3.05
N MET A 71 1.65 17.36 -3.98
CA MET A 71 0.93 16.49 -4.90
C MET A 71 1.91 15.66 -5.76
N ALA A 72 2.96 16.28 -6.31
CA ALA A 72 3.96 15.58 -7.11
C ALA A 72 4.69 14.48 -6.31
N LYS A 73 5.00 14.73 -5.03
CA LYS A 73 5.60 13.71 -4.14
C LYS A 73 4.66 12.54 -3.90
N VAL A 74 3.38 12.80 -3.65
CA VAL A 74 2.36 11.76 -3.46
C VAL A 74 2.20 10.92 -4.73
N ALA A 75 2.11 11.58 -5.89
CA ALA A 75 2.02 10.90 -7.19
C ALA A 75 3.27 10.04 -7.47
N ALA A 76 4.47 10.56 -7.20
CA ALA A 76 5.72 9.81 -7.35
C ALA A 76 5.77 8.59 -6.42
N PHE A 77 5.34 8.74 -5.17
CA PHE A 77 5.26 7.63 -4.22
C PHE A 77 4.29 6.54 -4.70
N PHE A 78 3.10 6.94 -5.16
CA PHE A 78 2.09 6.01 -5.69
C PHE A 78 2.58 5.27 -6.95
N LEU A 79 3.20 5.98 -7.90
CA LEU A 79 3.72 5.37 -9.12
C LEU A 79 4.89 4.43 -8.83
N LEU A 80 5.80 4.83 -7.94
CA LEU A 80 6.94 4.02 -7.54
C LEU A 80 6.50 2.71 -6.87
N THR A 81 5.57 2.80 -5.92
CA THR A 81 5.01 1.61 -5.23
C THR A 81 4.27 0.70 -6.20
N THR A 82 3.43 1.25 -7.08
CA THR A 82 2.71 0.48 -8.10
C THR A 82 3.68 -0.23 -9.06
N ALA A 83 4.69 0.49 -9.56
CA ALA A 83 5.69 -0.05 -10.46
C ALA A 83 6.53 -1.15 -9.78
N GLY A 84 6.87 -0.96 -8.51
CA GLY A 84 7.61 -1.95 -7.73
C GLY A 84 6.82 -3.23 -7.52
N VAL A 85 5.56 -3.14 -7.05
CA VAL A 85 4.68 -4.32 -6.89
C VAL A 85 4.49 -5.05 -8.22
N TRP A 86 4.28 -4.31 -9.31
CA TRP A 86 4.15 -4.90 -10.63
C TRP A 86 5.44 -5.59 -11.10
N SER A 87 6.60 -5.01 -10.78
CA SER A 87 7.90 -5.58 -11.12
C SER A 87 8.21 -6.84 -10.32
N MET A 88 7.77 -6.94 -9.05
CA MET A 88 7.93 -8.15 -8.24
C MET A 88 7.35 -9.37 -8.95
N LYS A 89 6.16 -9.24 -9.56
CA LYS A 89 5.53 -10.33 -10.34
C LYS A 89 6.41 -10.88 -11.48
N ARG A 90 7.36 -10.10 -12.00
CA ARG A 90 8.19 -10.46 -13.16
C ARG A 90 9.62 -10.82 -12.79
N LEU A 91 10.19 -10.10 -11.84
CA LEU A 91 11.60 -10.17 -11.48
C LEU A 91 11.83 -10.86 -10.13
N GLY A 92 10.77 -11.12 -9.36
CA GLY A 92 10.84 -11.70 -8.02
C GLY A 92 11.05 -10.66 -6.91
N PHE A 93 10.53 -10.97 -5.74
CA PHE A 93 10.62 -10.17 -4.53
C PHE A 93 12.07 -9.90 -4.13
N GLU A 94 12.94 -10.91 -4.18
CA GLU A 94 14.33 -10.84 -3.72
C GLU A 94 15.13 -9.70 -4.34
N TYR A 95 14.90 -9.42 -5.63
CA TYR A 95 15.63 -8.38 -6.37
C TYR A 95 14.92 -7.03 -6.32
N VAL A 96 13.59 -7.03 -6.40
CA VAL A 96 12.82 -5.78 -6.51
C VAL A 96 12.63 -5.12 -5.15
N ALA A 97 12.41 -5.89 -4.09
CA ALA A 97 12.11 -5.34 -2.77
C ALA A 97 13.25 -4.46 -2.22
N PRO A 98 14.55 -4.82 -2.33
CA PRO A 98 15.62 -3.96 -1.83
C PRO A 98 15.75 -2.64 -2.59
N VAL A 99 15.64 -2.71 -3.92
CA VAL A 99 15.67 -1.52 -4.78
C VAL A 99 14.49 -0.61 -4.46
N MET A 100 13.28 -1.17 -4.36
CA MET A 100 12.07 -0.42 -4.05
C MET A 100 12.14 0.21 -2.65
N ALA A 101 12.55 -0.53 -1.63
CA ALA A 101 12.69 -0.02 -0.27
C ALA A 101 13.70 1.13 -0.20
N GLY A 102 14.85 1.00 -0.87
CA GLY A 102 15.85 2.07 -0.97
C GLY A 102 15.32 3.33 -1.67
N LEU A 103 14.58 3.16 -2.77
CA LEU A 103 13.95 4.27 -3.48
C LEU A 103 12.88 4.96 -2.64
N LEU A 104 12.04 4.20 -1.92
CA LEU A 104 11.02 4.76 -1.05
C LEU A 104 11.64 5.56 0.11
N LEU A 105 12.69 5.04 0.76
CA LEU A 105 13.40 5.77 1.80
C LEU A 105 13.98 7.10 1.30
N ARG A 106 14.49 7.11 0.06
CA ARG A 106 14.96 8.34 -0.60
C ARG A 106 13.81 9.32 -0.87
N VAL A 107 12.65 8.85 -1.35
CA VAL A 107 11.47 9.70 -1.61
C VAL A 107 10.91 10.29 -0.31
N VAL A 108 10.90 9.52 0.78
CA VAL A 108 10.51 9.99 2.12
C VAL A 108 11.50 11.01 2.68
N GLY A 109 12.72 11.08 2.14
CA GLY A 109 13.71 12.09 2.46
C GLY A 109 14.79 11.61 3.44
N GLU A 110 14.88 10.30 3.72
CA GLU A 110 15.99 9.77 4.49
C GLU A 110 17.29 9.93 3.68
N ARG A 111 18.30 10.54 4.31
CA ARG A 111 19.58 10.86 3.66
C ARG A 111 20.76 10.13 4.27
N ARG A 112 20.59 9.53 5.45
CA ARG A 112 21.66 8.84 6.17
C ARG A 112 21.94 7.51 5.48
N PRO A 113 23.10 7.33 4.82
CA PRO A 113 23.42 6.11 4.09
C PRO A 113 23.27 4.80 4.89
N PRO A 114 23.67 4.71 6.17
CA PRO A 114 23.53 3.45 6.90
C PRO A 114 22.06 3.06 7.09
N TRP A 115 21.16 4.01 7.30
CA TRP A 115 19.73 3.73 7.45
C TRP A 115 19.07 3.31 6.14
N ILE A 116 19.52 3.88 5.01
CA ILE A 116 19.03 3.49 3.69
C ILE A 116 19.47 2.07 3.35
N ILE A 117 20.75 1.74 3.58
CA ILE A 117 21.27 0.38 3.33
C ILE A 117 20.56 -0.61 4.25
N LEU A 118 20.45 -0.29 5.54
CA LEU A 118 19.79 -1.15 6.52
C LEU A 118 18.32 -1.36 6.15
N GLY A 119 17.56 -0.30 5.89
CA GLY A 119 16.16 -0.42 5.49
C GLY A 119 15.98 -1.14 4.15
N ALA A 120 16.85 -0.88 3.17
CA ALA A 120 16.79 -1.51 1.86
C ALA A 120 17.09 -3.01 1.89
N PHE A 121 18.05 -3.47 2.70
CA PHE A 121 18.44 -4.89 2.68
C PHE A 121 17.90 -5.69 3.86
N VAL A 122 17.91 -5.13 5.06
CA VAL A 122 17.47 -5.87 6.26
C VAL A 122 15.96 -6.09 6.23
N SER A 123 15.17 -5.08 5.82
CA SER A 123 13.72 -5.24 5.84
C SER A 123 13.22 -6.29 4.84
N PRO A 124 13.65 -6.33 3.57
CA PRO A 124 13.21 -7.39 2.66
C PRO A 124 13.76 -8.76 3.05
N LEU A 125 14.99 -8.82 3.56
CA LEU A 125 15.59 -10.08 4.00
C LEU A 125 14.85 -10.68 5.20
N LEU A 126 14.39 -9.84 6.14
CA LEU A 126 13.55 -10.29 7.26
C LEU A 126 12.18 -10.76 6.77
N ILE A 127 11.55 -10.05 5.83
CA ILE A 127 10.28 -10.48 5.23
C ILE A 127 10.45 -11.83 4.54
N TRP A 128 11.49 -11.96 3.69
CA TRP A 128 11.81 -13.20 3.01
C TRP A 128 12.04 -14.35 3.99
N ALA A 129 12.90 -14.16 4.99
CA ALA A 129 13.17 -15.19 5.99
C ALA A 129 11.90 -15.60 6.76
N PHE A 130 11.04 -14.65 7.10
CA PHE A 130 9.81 -14.96 7.82
C PHE A 130 8.82 -15.75 6.95
N PHE A 131 8.64 -15.36 5.68
CA PHE A 131 7.68 -16.02 4.81
C PHE A 131 8.18 -17.36 4.27
N GLU A 132 9.40 -17.41 3.74
CA GLU A 132 9.91 -18.63 3.11
C GLU A 132 10.43 -19.65 4.12
N ILE A 133 11.18 -19.21 5.14
CA ILE A 133 11.78 -20.13 6.10
C ILE A 133 10.81 -20.45 7.23
N ALA A 134 10.22 -19.44 7.87
CA ALA A 134 9.39 -19.68 9.05
C ALA A 134 7.97 -20.15 8.69
N LEU A 135 7.40 -19.64 7.60
CA LEU A 135 6.03 -19.97 7.18
C LEU A 135 5.96 -20.94 5.99
N GLY A 136 7.07 -21.26 5.34
CA GLY A 136 7.09 -22.16 4.18
C GLY A 136 6.30 -21.65 2.98
N ARG A 137 6.12 -20.32 2.85
CA ARG A 137 5.35 -19.67 1.78
C ARG A 137 6.26 -18.90 0.84
N LEU A 138 6.19 -19.26 -0.44
CA LEU A 138 6.92 -18.57 -1.50
C LEU A 138 6.40 -17.15 -1.69
N LEU A 139 7.33 -16.21 -1.79
CA LEU A 139 7.05 -14.84 -2.20
C LEU A 139 7.06 -14.74 -3.74
N PRO A 140 6.28 -13.80 -4.33
CA PRO A 140 6.19 -13.62 -5.77
C PRO A 140 7.49 -13.11 -6.40
#